data_AF-A0A318SXR8-F1
#
_entry.id   AF-A0A318SXR8-F1
#
_cell.length_a   1.000
_cell.length_b   1.000
_cell.length_c   1.000
_cell.angle_alpha   90.00
_cell.angle_beta   90.00
_cell.angle_gamma   90.00
#
_symmetry.space_group_name_H-M   'P 1'
#
loop_
_entity.id
_entity.type
_entity.pdbx_description
1 polymer ?
#
loop_
_entity_poly.entity_id
_entity_poly.type
_entity_poly.pdbx_seq_one_letter_code
_entity_poly.pdbx_strand_id
1 'polypeptide(L)'
;MPDVTQYEDELDAARDAVKALGGAKKVGTLLWPDKTTDNAARYLLDCLNGQRAERLSPSQVLLLMRMARQVGFHGLAEYFMAEAGYSRPVPVNAEAESMVLAQQIDVTMDRLSLMVGRLERLRGVPAGS
;
A
#
# COMPACT_ATOMS: atom_id res chain seq x y z
N MET A 1 7.87 -18.02 3.58
CA MET A 1 7.73 -16.65 4.10
C MET A 1 8.52 -16.60 5.40
N PRO A 2 9.43 -15.63 5.59
CA PRO A 2 10.15 -15.50 6.86
C PRO A 2 9.17 -15.25 8.00
N ASP A 3 9.44 -15.88 9.14
CA ASP A 3 8.65 -15.80 10.37
C ASP A 3 8.95 -14.48 11.08
N VAL A 4 7.90 -13.70 11.38
CA VAL A 4 7.98 -12.33 11.95
C VAL A 4 8.61 -12.33 13.34
N THR A 5 8.63 -13.49 14.02
CA THR A 5 9.20 -13.67 15.36
C THR A 5 10.73 -13.58 15.42
N GLN A 6 11.42 -13.19 14.34
CA GLN A 6 12.89 -13.19 14.26
C GLN A 6 13.55 -11.82 14.21
N TYR A 7 12.80 -10.71 14.06
CA TYR A 7 13.43 -9.38 14.03
C TYR A 7 13.73 -8.89 15.45
N GLU A 8 14.96 -8.42 15.66
CA GLU A 8 15.40 -7.87 16.95
C GLU A 8 14.86 -6.44 17.18
N ASP A 9 14.72 -5.66 16.11
CA ASP A 9 14.23 -4.28 16.13
C ASP A 9 13.56 -3.86 14.80
N GLU A 10 12.99 -2.66 14.74
CA GLU A 10 12.35 -2.13 13.53
C GLU A 10 13.34 -1.92 12.38
N LEU A 11 14.61 -1.69 12.69
CA LEU A 11 15.65 -1.45 11.70
C LEU A 11 16.04 -2.74 11.00
N ASP A 12 16.03 -3.88 11.70
CA ASP A 12 16.27 -5.19 11.13
C ASP A 12 15.17 -5.59 10.14
N ALA A 13 13.90 -5.42 10.56
CA ALA A 13 12.76 -5.60 9.67
C ALA A 13 12.82 -4.66 8.45
N ALA A 14 13.29 -3.42 8.63
CA ALA A 14 13.45 -2.46 7.54
C ALA A 14 14.59 -2.83 6.59
N ARG A 15 15.70 -3.38 7.08
CA ARG A 15 16.80 -3.89 6.22
C ARG A 15 16.31 -5.01 5.33
N ASP A 16 15.53 -5.94 5.86
CA ASP A 16 14.96 -7.04 5.07
C ASP A 16 13.92 -6.57 4.05
N ALA A 17 13.10 -5.57 4.40
CA ALA A 17 12.25 -4.90 3.42
C ALA A 17 13.06 -4.27 2.27
N VAL A 18 14.17 -3.61 2.58
CA VAL A 18 15.06 -3.03 1.57
C VAL A 18 15.70 -4.10 0.70
N LYS A 19 16.13 -5.24 1.28
CA LYS A 19 16.64 -6.38 0.50
C LYS A 19 15.58 -6.93 -0.45
N ALA A 20 14.36 -7.16 0.04
CA ALA A 20 13.25 -7.68 -0.76
C ALA A 20 12.89 -6.76 -1.94
N LEU A 21 13.11 -5.45 -1.80
CA LEU A 21 12.85 -4.46 -2.85
C LEU A 21 13.94 -4.33 -3.91
N GLY A 22 15.08 -5.01 -3.73
CA GLY A 22 16.23 -4.96 -4.64
C GLY A 22 17.40 -4.12 -4.12
N GLY A 23 17.44 -3.82 -2.82
CA GLY A 23 18.59 -3.22 -2.14
C GLY A 23 18.60 -1.69 -2.08
N ALA A 24 19.59 -1.16 -1.37
CA ALA A 24 19.64 0.25 -0.97
C ALA A 24 19.74 1.22 -2.15
N LYS A 25 20.36 0.84 -3.27
CA LYS A 25 20.44 1.70 -4.46
C LYS A 25 19.08 1.97 -5.07
N LYS A 26 18.25 0.95 -5.19
CA LYS A 26 16.91 1.07 -5.78
C LYS A 26 15.94 1.75 -4.80
N VAL A 27 15.99 1.40 -3.52
CA VAL A 27 15.09 2.00 -2.53
C VAL A 27 15.48 3.44 -2.20
N GLY A 28 16.78 3.72 -2.06
CA GLY A 28 17.29 5.05 -1.75
C GLY A 28 16.84 6.10 -2.78
N THR A 29 16.94 5.80 -4.08
CA THR A 29 16.50 6.72 -5.14
C THR A 29 15.00 6.97 -5.15
N LEU A 30 14.18 6.02 -4.68
CA LEU A 30 12.75 6.20 -4.55
C LEU A 30 12.38 7.06 -3.34
N LEU A 31 13.16 6.97 -2.24
CA LEU A 31 12.96 7.76 -1.03
C LEU A 31 13.48 9.20 -1.16
N TRP A 32 14.56 9.41 -1.90
CA TRP A 32 15.19 10.70 -2.14
C TRP A 32 15.54 10.87 -3.63
N PRO A 33 14.54 11.17 -4.48
CA PRO A 33 14.75 11.29 -5.93
C PRO A 33 15.61 12.49 -6.33
N ASP A 34 15.77 13.47 -5.43
CA ASP A 34 16.63 14.64 -5.56
C ASP A 34 18.13 14.32 -5.37
N LYS A 35 18.46 13.15 -4.81
CA LYS A 35 19.84 12.72 -4.57
C LYS A 35 20.36 11.82 -5.68
N THR A 36 21.68 11.84 -5.90
CA THR A 36 22.34 10.83 -6.73
C THR A 36 22.14 9.44 -6.12
N THR A 37 22.12 8.40 -6.96
CA THR A 37 21.87 7.02 -6.52
C THR A 37 22.78 6.57 -5.38
N ASP A 38 24.08 6.86 -5.45
CA ASP A 38 25.02 6.43 -4.42
C ASP A 38 24.86 7.23 -3.11
N ASN A 39 24.57 8.54 -3.18
CA ASN A 39 24.31 9.35 -2.00
C ASN A 39 23.00 8.92 -1.31
N ALA A 40 21.95 8.65 -2.09
CA ALA A 40 20.68 8.17 -1.58
C ALA A 40 20.81 6.79 -0.91
N ALA A 41 21.55 5.87 -1.55
CA ALA A 41 21.80 4.54 -1.02
C ALA A 41 22.60 4.60 0.30
N ARG A 42 23.65 5.41 0.35
CA ARG A 42 24.46 5.60 1.56
C ARG A 42 23.63 6.19 2.69
N TYR A 43 22.85 7.23 2.40
CA TYR A 43 21.96 7.85 3.39
C TYR A 43 20.92 6.86 3.93
N LEU A 44 20.34 6.02 3.06
CA LEU A 44 19.45 4.94 3.51
C LEU A 44 20.15 3.97 4.45
N LEU A 45 21.37 3.54 4.14
CA LEU A 45 22.14 2.64 5.02
C LEU A 45 22.46 3.29 6.37
N ASP A 46 22.75 4.59 6.38
CA ASP A 46 22.93 5.34 7.62
C ASP A 46 21.62 5.41 8.42
N CYS A 47 20.46 5.64 7.78
CA CYS A 47 19.15 5.60 8.44
C CYS A 47 18.81 4.21 9.03
N LEU A 48 19.32 3.14 8.43
CA LEU A 48 19.11 1.75 8.88
C LEU A 48 20.16 1.29 9.89
N ASN A 49 21.00 2.20 10.40
CA ASN A 49 21.99 1.92 11.42
C ASN A 49 21.61 2.64 12.72
N GLY A 50 21.28 1.89 13.77
CA GLY A 50 20.87 2.47 15.06
C GLY A 50 21.94 3.35 15.72
N GLN A 51 23.22 3.16 15.37
CA GLN A 51 24.35 3.94 15.88
C GLN A 51 24.56 5.28 15.15
N ARG A 52 23.86 5.51 14.05
CA ARG A 52 23.87 6.76 13.29
C ARG A 52 22.82 7.73 13.83
N ALA A 53 22.88 9.00 13.45
CA ALA A 53 21.88 10.00 13.86
C ALA A 53 20.70 10.08 12.87
N GLU A 54 20.96 9.69 11.63
CA GLU A 54 20.02 9.69 10.52
C GLU A 54 18.87 8.72 10.79
N ARG A 55 17.63 9.12 10.49
CA ARG A 55 16.44 8.30 10.67
C ARG A 55 15.49 8.47 9.49
N LEU A 56 14.74 7.42 9.18
CA LEU A 56 13.60 7.54 8.29
C LEU A 56 12.50 8.35 8.97
N SER A 57 11.94 9.32 8.26
CA SER A 57 10.70 9.98 8.68
C SER A 57 9.51 9.00 8.63
N PRO A 58 8.42 9.25 9.38
CA PRO A 58 7.23 8.40 9.33
C PRO A 58 6.68 8.18 7.91
N SER A 59 6.67 9.24 7.08
CA SER A 59 6.23 9.16 5.69
C SER A 59 7.09 8.22 4.84
N GLN A 60 8.40 8.15 5.12
CA GLN A 60 9.32 7.27 4.40
C GLN A 60 9.21 5.82 4.87
N VAL A 61 8.99 5.60 6.16
CA VAL A 61 8.66 4.26 6.69
C VAL A 61 7.37 3.75 6.03
N LEU A 62 6.33 4.58 5.96
CA LEU A 62 5.09 4.22 5.29
C LEU A 62 5.28 3.94 3.79
N LEU A 63 6.08 4.74 3.10
CA LEU A 63 6.42 4.48 1.70
C LEU A 63 7.16 3.14 1.55
N LEU A 64 8.13 2.83 2.42
CA LEU A 64 8.84 1.54 2.43
C LEU A 64 7.86 0.37 2.61
N MET A 65 6.95 0.45 3.58
CA MET A 65 5.91 -0.57 3.81
C MET A 65 5.01 -0.75 2.59
N ARG A 66 4.59 0.34 1.92
CA ARG A 66 3.77 0.27 0.70
C ARG A 66 4.49 -0.42 -0.44
N MET A 67 5.74 -0.06 -0.71
CA MET A 67 6.55 -0.68 -1.75
C MET A 67 6.77 -2.17 -1.44
N ALA A 68 7.12 -2.49 -0.19
CA ALA A 68 7.32 -3.87 0.25
C ALA A 68 6.06 -4.73 0.05
N ARG A 69 4.88 -4.19 0.39
CA ARG A 69 3.59 -4.86 0.15
C ARG A 69 3.39 -5.19 -1.33
N GLN A 70 3.75 -4.29 -2.24
CA GLN A 70 3.59 -4.50 -3.69
C GLN A 70 4.42 -5.68 -4.22
N VAL A 71 5.53 -6.03 -3.56
CA VAL A 71 6.35 -7.20 -3.90
C VAL A 71 6.05 -8.42 -3.02
N GLY A 72 4.96 -8.40 -2.25
CA GLY A 72 4.55 -9.49 -1.36
C GLY A 72 5.39 -9.63 -0.09
N PHE A 73 6.22 -8.64 0.24
CA PHE A 73 6.97 -8.62 1.50
C PHE A 73 6.18 -7.87 2.57
N HIS A 74 5.96 -8.52 3.72
CA HIS A 74 5.13 -8.00 4.80
C HIS A 74 5.86 -7.87 6.14
N GLY A 75 7.10 -8.37 6.26
CA GLY A 75 7.81 -8.47 7.54
C GLY A 75 7.90 -7.16 8.32
N LEU A 76 8.19 -6.04 7.63
CA LEU A 76 8.22 -4.71 8.26
C LEU A 76 6.85 -4.28 8.79
N ALA A 77 5.78 -4.50 8.02
CA ALA A 77 4.44 -4.14 8.47
C ALA A 77 3.99 -5.01 9.65
N GLU A 78 4.32 -6.30 9.59
CA GLU A 78 3.99 -7.26 10.62
C GLU A 78 4.70 -6.96 11.94
N TYR A 79 5.99 -6.58 11.88
CA TYR A 79 6.75 -6.12 13.04
C TYR A 79 6.07 -4.92 13.71
N PHE A 80 5.77 -3.85 12.96
CA PHE A 80 5.14 -2.64 13.51
C PHE A 80 3.78 -2.92 14.15
N MET A 81 2.97 -3.81 13.55
CA MET A 81 1.68 -4.16 14.13
C MET A 81 1.85 -4.99 15.41
N ALA A 82 2.76 -5.96 15.41
CA ALA A 82 3.03 -6.81 16.58
C ALA A 82 3.53 -5.98 17.77
N GLU A 83 4.52 -5.10 17.56
CA GLU A 83 5.07 -4.22 18.60
C GLU A 83 4.02 -3.27 19.18
N ALA A 84 3.07 -2.82 18.37
CA ALA A 84 1.97 -1.97 18.80
C ALA A 84 0.78 -2.75 19.41
N GLY A 85 0.87 -4.08 19.52
CA GLY A 85 -0.20 -4.93 20.07
C GLY A 85 -1.40 -5.13 19.14
N TYR A 86 -1.24 -4.85 17.84
CA TYR A 86 -2.25 -5.10 16.82
C TYR A 86 -2.12 -6.50 16.21
N SER A 87 -3.22 -7.01 15.66
CA SER A 87 -3.20 -8.22 14.85
C SER A 87 -2.35 -8.05 13.59
N ARG A 88 -1.85 -9.18 13.07
CA ARG A 88 -1.08 -9.22 11.80
C ARG A 88 -1.81 -8.44 10.69
N PRO A 89 -1.12 -7.56 9.94
CA PRO A 89 -1.74 -6.80 8.86
C PRO A 89 -2.26 -7.75 7.77
N VAL A 90 -3.50 -7.54 7.36
CA VAL A 90 -4.08 -8.20 6.17
C VAL A 90 -3.85 -7.27 4.98
N PRO A 91 -3.03 -7.65 3.97
CA PRO A 91 -2.80 -6.82 2.81
C PRO A 91 -4.11 -6.54 2.07
N VAL A 92 -4.49 -5.26 1.98
CA VAL A 92 -5.59 -4.84 1.11
C VAL A 92 -5.06 -4.82 -0.31
N ASN A 93 -5.59 -5.69 -1.17
CA ASN A 93 -5.33 -5.64 -2.59
C ASN A 93 -6.16 -4.48 -3.20
N ALA A 94 -5.50 -3.36 -3.50
CA ALA A 94 -6.15 -2.19 -4.10
C ALA A 94 -6.77 -2.50 -5.48
N GLU A 95 -6.24 -3.47 -6.23
CA GLU A 95 -6.86 -3.93 -7.49
C GLU A 95 -8.14 -4.72 -7.24
N ALA A 96 -8.19 -5.50 -6.15
CA ALA A 96 -9.42 -6.18 -5.77
C ALA A 96 -10.48 -5.18 -5.32
N GLU A 97 -10.10 -4.15 -4.56
CA GLU A 97 -11.01 -3.10 -4.10
C GLU A 97 -11.56 -2.27 -5.27
N SER A 98 -10.71 -1.85 -6.23
CA SER A 98 -11.15 -1.10 -7.40
C SER A 98 -12.01 -1.95 -8.35
N MET A 99 -11.71 -3.25 -8.50
CA MET A 99 -12.52 -4.18 -9.29
C MET A 99 -13.89 -4.44 -8.65
N VAL A 100 -13.94 -4.62 -7.32
CA VAL A 100 -15.20 -4.72 -6.58
C VAL A 100 -16.03 -3.45 -6.75
N LEU A 101 -15.39 -2.28 -6.67
CA LEU A 101 -16.07 -1.00 -6.84
C LEU A 101 -16.58 -0.80 -8.28
N ALA A 102 -15.79 -1.19 -9.29
CA ALA A 102 -16.21 -1.16 -10.70
C ALA A 102 -17.43 -2.06 -10.94
N GLN A 103 -17.42 -3.27 -10.40
CA GLN A 103 -18.56 -4.19 -10.50
C GLN A 103 -19.81 -3.62 -9.81
N GLN A 104 -19.66 -2.96 -8.67
CA GLN A 104 -20.77 -2.29 -7.99
C GLN A 104 -21.33 -1.11 -8.80
N ILE A 105 -20.47 -0.36 -9.49
CA ILE A 105 -20.89 0.72 -10.40
C ILE A 105 -21.73 0.15 -11.54
N ASP A 106 -21.28 -0.92 -12.20
CA ASP A 106 -22.00 -1.54 -13.31
C ASP A 106 -23.41 -2.00 -12.88
N VAL A 107 -23.50 -2.74 -11.77
CA VAL A 107 -24.80 -3.19 -11.21
C VAL A 107 -25.72 -2.01 -10.88
N THR A 108 -25.15 -0.91 -10.39
CA THR A 108 -25.93 0.29 -10.05
C THR A 108 -26.42 1.02 -11.30
N MET A 109 -25.59 1.10 -12.34
CA MET A 109 -25.95 1.71 -13.62
C MET A 109 -27.05 0.91 -14.34
N ASP A 110 -27.00 -0.41 -14.30
CA ASP A 110 -28.06 -1.27 -14.84
C ASP A 110 -29.40 -1.02 -14.13
N ARG A 111 -29.37 -0.93 -12.79
CA ARG A 111 -30.57 -0.59 -12.01
C ARG A 111 -31.10 0.80 -12.34
N LEU A 112 -30.21 1.77 -12.49
CA LEU A 112 -30.57 3.15 -12.85
C LEU A 112 -31.24 3.19 -14.23
N SER A 113 -30.67 2.48 -15.21
CA SER A 113 -31.23 2.34 -16.57
C SER A 113 -32.64 1.75 -16.55
N LEU A 114 -32.88 0.68 -15.76
CA LEU A 114 -34.20 0.10 -15.58
C LEU A 114 -35.21 1.08 -14.96
N MET A 115 -34.79 1.86 -13.95
CA MET A 115 -35.63 2.86 -13.30
C MET A 115 -35.98 4.01 -14.25
N VAL A 116 -35.01 4.50 -15.03
CA VAL A 116 -35.21 5.53 -16.05
C VAL A 116 -36.17 5.02 -17.13
N GLY A 117 -35.97 3.82 -17.67
CA GLY A 117 -36.88 3.25 -18.66
C GLY A 117 -38.31 3.05 -18.13
N ARG A 118 -38.48 2.73 -16.84
CA ARG A 118 -39.81 2.69 -16.20
C ARG A 118 -40.42 4.10 -16.09
N LEU A 119 -39.63 5.10 -15.72
CA LEU A 119 -40.09 6.49 -15.63
C LEU A 119 -40.52 7.03 -17.00
N GLU A 120 -39.76 6.74 -18.06
CA GLU A 120 -40.11 7.11 -19.44
C GLU A 120 -41.40 6.46 -19.90
N ARG A 121 -41.63 5.17 -19.59
CA ARG A 121 -42.92 4.51 -19.88
C ARG A 121 -44.09 5.18 -19.15
N LEU A 122 -43.93 5.50 -17.87
CA LEU A 122 -44.98 6.18 -17.10
C LEU A 122 -45.26 7.60 -17.60
N ARG A 123 -44.23 8.31 -18.08
CA ARG A 123 -44.36 9.64 -18.67
C ARG A 123 -44.87 9.61 -20.12
N GLY A 124 -44.61 8.53 -20.85
CA GLY A 124 -44.99 8.32 -22.25
C GLY A 124 -46.37 7.70 -22.44
N VAL A 125 -47.07 7.27 -21.38
CA VAL A 125 -48.51 6.99 -21.42
C VAL A 125 -49.23 8.34 -21.32
N PRO A 126 -49.87 8.85 -22.40
CA PRO A 126 -50.71 10.02 -22.28
C PRO A 126 -51.88 9.67 -21.36
N ALA A 127 -52.13 10.51 -20.36
CA ALA A 127 -53.34 10.46 -19.55
C ALA A 127 -54.54 10.70 -20.48
N GLY A 128 -55.18 9.62 -20.92
CA GLY A 128 -56.28 9.69 -21.87
C GLY A 128 -56.98 8.35 -22.06
N SER A 129 -57.88 8.03 -21.13
CA SER A 129 -59.15 7.34 -21.36
C SER A 129 -60.06 7.63 -20.18
#